data_AF-A0A0Q3HVU3-F1
#
_entry.id   AF-A0A0Q3HVU3-F1
#
_cell.length_a   1.000
_cell.length_b   1.000
_cell.length_c   1.000
_cell.angle_alpha   90.00
_cell.angle_beta   90.00
_cell.angle_gamma   90.00
#
_symmetry.space_group_name_H-M   'P 1'
#
loop_
_entity.id
_entity.type
_entity.pdbx_description
1 polymer ?
#
loop_
_entity_poly.entity_id
_entity_poly.type
_entity_poly.pdbx_seq_one_letter_code
_entity_poly.pdbx_strand_id
1 'polypeptide(L)'
;MSNIENNNPMTVEEVARLKTVKAKSAEKSANLKLADKEPETETIDGRVYPKGMKSVGITMNEKSGSDEVTETDHFYPTHADFEYQPKLEPRKDRKPKFIERETFLSVNGAKTIFGPDQRKVFNSTAYPWRCVGRVESPLGIASGVMIGPRHLLTCAHIIDWKPNNQTGWLKFTPMYYNGSAPYGTAWGIQTYYKHKVAGPTIDGTEVQFDYVVVVLDRPIGNSTGWLGSKSYSDSWDGQASFTHAGYPADLTGTQRPTYQTGIALDGDFWSADDNQSISHQADIWPGQSGGPFWGYWNGAPFAVATQSAHNPSTNFASGGSDLVGLVTKARNEYP
;
A
#
# COMPACT_ATOMS: atom_id res chain seq x y z
N MET A 1 12.52 5.76 36.66
CA MET A 1 11.39 5.47 35.74
C MET A 1 11.99 5.47 34.35
N SER A 2 12.47 4.30 33.92
CA SER A 2 13.10 4.12 32.61
C SER A 2 12.03 4.31 31.54
N ASN A 3 12.30 5.19 30.56
CA ASN A 3 11.52 5.32 29.34
C ASN A 3 11.48 3.94 28.67
N ILE A 4 10.38 3.21 28.85
CA ILE A 4 9.99 2.17 27.90
C ILE A 4 9.63 2.97 26.66
N GLU A 5 10.56 3.08 25.71
CA GLU A 5 10.22 3.54 24.37
C GLU A 5 9.04 2.68 23.90
N ASN A 6 7.91 3.35 23.65
CA ASN A 6 6.66 2.69 23.36
C ASN A 6 6.78 2.09 21.95
N ASN A 7 7.28 0.86 21.86
CA ASN A 7 7.46 0.15 20.59
C ASN A 7 6.10 -0.33 20.04
N ASN A 8 5.03 -0.19 20.82
CA ASN A 8 3.66 -0.50 20.40
C ASN A 8 3.07 0.62 19.52
N PRO A 9 2.26 0.26 18.51
CA PRO A 9 1.47 1.24 17.78
C PRO A 9 0.48 1.93 18.72
N MET A 10 0.21 3.21 18.45
CA MET A 10 -0.85 3.95 19.13
C MET A 10 -2.20 3.30 18.85
N THR A 11 -3.01 3.17 19.90
CA THR A 11 -4.40 2.70 19.82
C THR A 11 -5.26 3.68 19.03
N VAL A 12 -6.43 3.22 18.55
CA VAL A 12 -7.38 4.10 17.83
C VAL A 12 -7.83 5.27 18.71
N GLU A 13 -8.00 5.06 20.02
CA GLU A 13 -8.38 6.11 20.96
C GLU A 13 -7.28 7.17 21.13
N GLU A 14 -6.02 6.75 21.16
CA GLU A 14 -4.89 7.67 21.20
C GLU A 14 -4.75 8.46 19.90
N VAL A 15 -4.87 7.79 18.75
CA VAL A 15 -4.85 8.43 17.43
C VAL A 15 -6.01 9.42 17.29
N ALA A 16 -7.21 9.09 17.78
CA ALA A 16 -8.36 9.99 17.75
C ALA A 16 -8.19 11.26 18.60
N ARG A 17 -7.27 11.26 19.57
CA ARG A 17 -6.93 12.44 20.39
C ARG A 17 -5.88 13.34 19.76
N LEU A 18 -5.20 12.87 18.70
CA LEU A 18 -4.19 13.67 18.01
C LEU A 18 -4.83 14.83 17.26
N LYS A 19 -4.15 15.98 17.30
CA LYS A 19 -4.63 17.20 16.66
C LYS A 19 -4.23 17.20 15.19
N THR A 20 -5.18 17.53 14.32
CA THR A 20 -4.89 17.80 12.91
C THR A 20 -3.95 18.99 12.78
N VAL A 21 -3.01 18.93 11.85
CA VAL A 21 -2.08 20.03 11.56
C VAL A 21 -2.47 20.66 10.23
N LYS A 22 -2.53 22.00 10.18
CA LYS A 22 -2.76 22.72 8.93
C LYS A 22 -1.47 22.94 8.16
N ALA A 23 -1.58 22.93 6.84
CA ALA A 23 -0.48 23.29 5.95
C ALA A 23 0.14 24.63 6.37
N LYS A 24 1.46 24.65 6.49
CA LYS A 24 2.25 25.85 6.87
C LYS A 24 2.65 26.68 5.66
N SER A 25 2.56 26.11 4.47
CA SER A 25 2.85 26.77 3.21
C SER A 25 1.78 26.41 2.19
N ALA A 26 1.56 27.29 1.21
CA ALA A 26 0.83 26.88 0.02
C ALA A 26 1.60 25.76 -0.65
N GLU A 27 0.90 24.75 -1.15
CA GLU A 27 1.46 23.83 -2.13
C GLU A 27 1.96 24.71 -3.26
N LYS A 28 3.28 24.89 -3.34
CA LYS A 28 3.86 25.49 -4.54
C LYS A 28 3.31 24.63 -5.64
N SER A 29 2.54 25.24 -6.55
CA SER A 29 2.39 24.69 -7.88
C SER A 29 3.83 24.61 -8.36
N ALA A 30 4.47 23.48 -8.09
CA ALA A 30 5.68 23.17 -8.76
C ALA A 30 5.23 23.27 -10.21
N ASN A 31 5.77 24.24 -10.92
CA ASN A 31 5.85 24.22 -12.37
C ASN A 31 6.65 22.97 -12.84
N LEU A 32 6.50 21.82 -12.19
CA LEU A 32 6.18 20.62 -12.93
C LEU A 32 4.93 21.04 -13.73
N LYS A 33 5.02 21.38 -15.02
CA LYS A 33 5.06 20.30 -16.01
C LYS A 33 5.18 18.94 -15.30
N LEU A 34 4.13 18.55 -14.55
CA LEU A 34 3.72 17.17 -14.39
C LEU A 34 3.31 16.81 -15.81
N ALA A 35 4.29 16.77 -16.71
CA ALA A 35 4.13 16.10 -17.96
C ALA A 35 3.69 14.74 -17.49
N ASP A 36 2.54 14.27 -17.95
CA ASP A 36 2.43 12.86 -18.25
C ASP A 36 3.59 12.59 -19.22
N LYS A 37 4.81 12.45 -18.68
CA LYS A 37 5.95 12.01 -19.45
C LYS A 37 5.48 10.64 -19.86
N GLU A 38 5.16 10.53 -21.13
CA GLU A 38 4.68 9.28 -21.69
C GLU A 38 5.73 8.23 -21.31
N PRO A 39 5.29 7.05 -20.85
CA PRO A 39 6.22 6.00 -20.55
C PRO A 39 7.03 5.71 -21.80
N GLU A 40 8.27 5.22 -21.64
CA GLU A 40 8.92 4.58 -22.77
C GLU A 40 7.96 3.50 -23.32
N THR A 41 7.81 3.43 -24.64
CA THR A 41 6.91 2.46 -25.26
C THR A 41 7.68 1.46 -26.10
N GLU A 42 7.14 0.25 -26.21
CA GLU A 42 7.61 -0.78 -27.12
C GLU A 42 6.47 -1.24 -28.05
N THR A 43 6.82 -1.72 -29.24
CA THR A 43 5.84 -2.26 -30.19
C THR A 43 5.89 -3.78 -30.17
N ILE A 44 4.77 -4.41 -29.81
CA ILE A 44 4.58 -5.86 -29.79
C ILE A 44 3.41 -6.17 -30.72
N ASP A 45 3.62 -7.01 -31.73
CA ASP A 45 2.61 -7.40 -32.72
C ASP A 45 1.86 -6.22 -33.37
N GLY A 46 2.59 -5.15 -33.69
CA GLY A 46 2.04 -3.94 -34.32
C GLY A 46 1.24 -3.04 -33.38
N ARG A 47 1.20 -3.33 -32.08
CA ARG A 47 0.57 -2.49 -31.04
C ARG A 47 1.63 -1.89 -30.13
N VAL A 48 1.42 -0.62 -29.76
CA VAL A 48 2.32 0.13 -28.87
C VAL A 48 1.86 -0.05 -27.43
N TYR A 49 2.76 -0.52 -26.57
CA TYR A 49 2.53 -0.71 -25.15
C TYR A 49 3.54 0.10 -24.34
N PRO A 50 3.18 0.58 -23.14
CA PRO A 50 4.18 1.01 -22.17
C PRO A 50 5.18 -0.11 -21.92
N LYS A 51 6.46 0.24 -21.96
CA LYS A 51 7.58 -0.68 -21.75
C LYS A 51 7.56 -1.20 -20.33
N GLY A 52 7.94 -2.46 -20.20
CA GLY A 52 8.13 -3.13 -18.93
C GLY A 52 9.23 -2.55 -18.04
N MET A 53 9.35 -3.10 -16.83
CA MET A 53 10.37 -2.70 -15.86
C MET A 53 11.41 -3.82 -15.66
N LYS A 54 12.64 -3.44 -15.34
CA LYS A 54 13.62 -4.41 -14.81
C LYS A 54 13.17 -4.92 -13.45
N SER A 55 13.52 -6.14 -13.11
CA SER A 55 13.22 -6.75 -11.80
C SER A 55 14.49 -7.27 -11.13
N VAL A 56 14.66 -7.00 -9.84
CA VAL A 56 15.78 -7.46 -9.02
C VAL A 56 15.23 -8.24 -7.84
N GLY A 57 15.64 -9.50 -7.73
CA GLY A 57 15.34 -10.34 -6.57
C GLY A 57 16.38 -10.15 -5.47
N ILE A 58 15.96 -10.06 -4.21
CA ILE A 58 16.84 -10.11 -3.04
C ILE A 58 16.86 -11.55 -2.51
N THR A 59 18.03 -12.10 -2.25
CA THR A 59 18.19 -13.48 -1.78
C THR A 59 17.83 -13.63 -0.29
N MET A 60 17.34 -14.82 0.07
CA MET A 60 16.88 -15.18 1.43
C MET A 60 17.99 -15.16 2.51
N ASN A 61 19.27 -15.22 2.11
CA ASN A 61 20.41 -15.35 3.02
C ASN A 61 21.20 -14.06 3.22
N GLU A 62 20.84 -12.97 2.53
CA GLU A 62 21.26 -11.64 2.97
C GLU A 62 20.46 -11.31 4.22
N LYS A 63 20.80 -11.96 5.36
CA LYS A 63 20.45 -11.42 6.66
C LYS A 63 20.94 -9.99 6.64
N SER A 64 20.01 -9.04 6.73
CA SER A 64 20.32 -7.70 7.20
C SER A 64 21.27 -7.88 8.39
N GLY A 65 22.51 -7.41 8.23
CA GLY A 65 23.54 -7.58 9.26
C GLY A 65 23.01 -7.09 10.60
N SER A 66 23.65 -7.50 11.69
CA SER A 66 23.26 -7.33 13.11
C SER A 66 22.90 -5.91 13.61
N ASP A 67 22.80 -4.91 12.73
CA ASP A 67 22.13 -3.62 12.89
C ASP A 67 20.91 -3.57 11.96
N GLU A 68 19.91 -4.43 12.20
CA GLU A 68 18.73 -4.52 11.34
C GLU A 68 17.98 -3.18 11.30
N VAL A 69 17.89 -2.56 10.13
CA VAL A 69 17.05 -1.38 9.93
C VAL A 69 15.60 -1.84 10.06
N THR A 70 15.01 -1.63 11.23
CA THR A 70 13.64 -2.03 11.57
C THR A 70 12.60 -0.98 11.18
N GLU A 71 13.05 0.20 10.75
CA GLU A 71 12.17 1.25 10.23
C GLU A 71 12.85 2.15 9.21
N THR A 72 12.05 2.80 8.37
CA THR A 72 12.50 3.88 7.50
C THR A 72 11.77 5.17 7.85
N ASP A 73 12.40 6.31 7.57
CA ASP A 73 11.81 7.63 7.81
C ASP A 73 10.57 7.88 6.96
N HIS A 74 9.61 8.57 7.58
CA HIS A 74 8.45 9.12 6.90
C HIS A 74 8.74 10.57 6.47
N PHE A 75 8.00 11.07 5.47
CA PHE A 75 8.05 12.48 5.09
C PHE A 75 6.66 13.10 5.03
N TYR A 76 6.44 14.06 5.91
CA TYR A 76 5.25 14.91 5.92
C TYR A 76 5.57 16.27 5.27
N PRO A 77 5.05 16.57 4.07
CA PRO A 77 5.30 17.83 3.40
C PRO A 77 4.59 18.99 4.09
N THR A 78 5.30 20.12 4.29
CA THR A 78 4.77 21.30 4.99
C THR A 78 3.56 21.96 4.32
N HIS A 79 3.33 21.66 3.04
CA HIS A 79 2.21 22.18 2.26
C HIS A 79 0.95 21.32 2.32
N ALA A 80 0.99 20.16 2.98
CA ALA A 80 -0.17 19.31 3.18
C ALA A 80 -0.78 19.53 4.56
N ASP A 81 -2.10 19.45 4.67
CA ASP A 81 -2.74 19.20 5.96
C ASP A 81 -2.32 17.81 6.47
N PHE A 82 -2.22 17.62 7.79
CA PHE A 82 -2.10 16.32 8.45
C PHE A 82 -3.43 16.02 9.13
N GLU A 83 -4.11 14.96 8.68
CA GLU A 83 -5.37 14.51 9.25
C GLU A 83 -5.28 13.03 9.65
N TYR A 84 -5.55 12.70 10.91
CA TYR A 84 -5.58 11.32 11.41
C TYR A 84 -6.86 10.57 11.05
N GLN A 85 -7.88 11.30 10.59
CA GLN A 85 -9.11 10.76 10.00
C GLN A 85 -9.37 11.51 8.69
N PRO A 86 -9.64 10.81 7.58
CA PRO A 86 -9.78 11.47 6.31
C PRO A 86 -11.15 12.13 6.20
N LYS A 87 -11.23 13.19 5.41
CA LYS A 87 -12.51 13.73 4.95
C LYS A 87 -13.27 12.65 4.17
N LEU A 88 -14.46 12.33 4.66
CA LEU A 88 -15.38 11.42 3.99
C LEU A 88 -15.89 12.02 2.69
N GLU A 89 -16.25 11.13 1.76
CA GLU A 89 -17.00 11.55 0.58
C GLU A 89 -18.29 12.32 1.00
N PRO A 90 -18.57 13.48 0.36
CA PRO A 90 -19.79 14.22 0.60
C PRO A 90 -21.02 13.34 0.40
N ARG A 91 -22.02 13.49 1.26
CA ARG A 91 -23.24 12.64 1.20
C ARG A 91 -23.92 12.64 -0.16
N LYS A 92 -23.87 13.77 -0.89
CA LYS A 92 -24.42 13.94 -2.23
C LYS A 92 -23.75 13.07 -3.31
N ASP A 93 -22.50 12.67 -3.09
CA ASP A 93 -21.69 11.92 -4.08
C ASP A 93 -21.69 10.41 -3.78
N ARG A 94 -22.26 10.01 -2.63
CA ARG A 94 -22.38 8.60 -2.23
C ARG A 94 -23.29 7.87 -3.20
N LYS A 95 -22.75 6.84 -3.83
CA LYS A 95 -23.49 5.96 -4.74
C LYS A 95 -23.95 4.70 -3.97
N PRO A 96 -25.08 4.09 -4.36
CA PRO A 96 -25.43 2.76 -3.87
C PRO A 96 -24.33 1.75 -4.24
N LYS A 97 -24.29 0.63 -3.52
CA LYS A 97 -23.30 -0.44 -3.75
C LYS A 97 -23.41 -0.92 -5.20
N PHE A 98 -22.27 -1.08 -5.88
CA PHE A 98 -22.21 -1.40 -7.30
C PHE A 98 -22.43 -2.90 -7.57
N ILE A 99 -22.13 -3.76 -6.59
CA ILE A 99 -22.24 -5.22 -6.70
C ILE A 99 -23.04 -5.79 -5.52
N GLU A 100 -23.97 -6.70 -5.84
CA GLU A 100 -24.63 -7.62 -4.90
C GLU A 100 -23.61 -8.66 -4.40
N ARG A 101 -23.08 -8.41 -3.20
CA ARG A 101 -21.88 -9.10 -2.66
C ARG A 101 -22.08 -10.57 -2.40
N GLU A 102 -23.28 -10.94 -1.95
CA GLU A 102 -23.66 -12.31 -1.59
C GLU A 102 -23.65 -13.25 -2.79
N THR A 103 -23.77 -12.70 -4.01
CA THR A 103 -23.78 -13.47 -5.25
C THR A 103 -22.47 -13.42 -6.05
N PHE A 104 -21.58 -12.46 -5.78
CA PHE A 104 -20.41 -12.23 -6.66
C PHE A 104 -19.18 -13.08 -6.33
N LEU A 105 -18.93 -13.37 -5.04
CA LEU A 105 -17.80 -14.21 -4.59
C LEU A 105 -18.25 -15.55 -3.99
N SER A 106 -19.56 -15.77 -3.82
CA SER A 106 -20.09 -16.97 -3.16
C SER A 106 -19.82 -18.29 -3.88
N VAL A 107 -19.33 -18.25 -5.12
CA VAL A 107 -18.95 -19.46 -5.87
C VAL A 107 -17.72 -20.16 -5.25
N ASN A 108 -16.88 -19.44 -4.49
CA ASN A 108 -15.61 -19.98 -3.96
C ASN A 108 -15.51 -20.04 -2.42
N GLY A 109 -16.58 -19.74 -1.68
CA GLY A 109 -16.58 -19.80 -0.21
C GLY A 109 -15.69 -18.77 0.52
N ALA A 110 -14.91 -17.96 -0.21
CA ALA A 110 -14.08 -16.88 0.33
C ALA A 110 -14.91 -15.81 1.04
N LYS A 111 -14.56 -15.50 2.30
CA LYS A 111 -15.18 -14.41 3.06
C LYS A 111 -14.19 -13.27 3.17
N THR A 112 -14.44 -12.18 2.44
CA THR A 112 -13.56 -11.00 2.45
C THR A 112 -14.12 -9.83 3.26
N ILE A 113 -15.39 -9.91 3.68
CA ILE A 113 -16.12 -8.92 4.47
C ILE A 113 -16.66 -9.61 5.72
N PHE A 114 -16.43 -9.03 6.90
CA PHE A 114 -16.69 -9.65 8.19
C PHE A 114 -17.71 -8.86 9.00
N GLY A 115 -18.94 -9.37 9.04
CA GLY A 115 -20.04 -8.70 9.73
C GLY A 115 -20.53 -7.47 8.93
N PRO A 116 -20.96 -6.39 9.60
CA PRO A 116 -21.34 -5.16 8.92
C PRO A 116 -20.12 -4.51 8.27
N ASP A 117 -20.17 -4.27 6.97
CA ASP A 117 -19.08 -3.61 6.24
C ASP A 117 -18.78 -2.22 6.81
N GLN A 118 -17.55 -2.07 7.32
CA GLN A 118 -17.04 -0.90 8.02
C GLN A 118 -16.27 0.06 7.12
N ARG A 119 -16.06 -0.29 5.85
CA ARG A 119 -15.33 0.56 4.90
C ARG A 119 -16.08 1.85 4.63
N LYS A 120 -15.32 2.94 4.58
CA LYS A 120 -15.84 4.28 4.26
C LYS A 120 -15.10 4.85 3.07
N VAL A 121 -15.84 5.41 2.12
CA VAL A 121 -15.26 6.15 0.98
C VAL A 121 -14.74 7.49 1.49
N PHE A 122 -13.51 7.83 1.13
CA PHE A 122 -12.89 9.10 1.50
C PHE A 122 -12.36 9.87 0.28
N ASN A 123 -12.26 11.19 0.43
CA ASN A 123 -11.63 12.07 -0.53
C ASN A 123 -10.81 13.10 0.26
N SER A 124 -9.55 12.77 0.53
CA SER A 124 -8.67 13.62 1.33
C SER A 124 -7.28 13.69 0.73
N THR A 125 -6.87 14.91 0.41
CA THR A 125 -5.51 15.28 0.01
C THR A 125 -4.61 15.58 1.22
N ALA A 126 -5.06 15.31 2.45
CA ALA A 126 -4.25 15.41 3.65
C ALA A 126 -3.32 14.20 3.80
N TYR A 127 -2.18 14.42 4.44
CA TYR A 127 -1.27 13.36 4.87
C TYR A 127 -1.88 12.60 6.07
N PRO A 128 -1.76 11.25 6.15
CA PRO A 128 -1.07 10.37 5.21
C PRO A 128 -1.92 9.84 4.04
N TRP A 129 -3.22 10.14 4.00
CA TRP A 129 -4.17 9.59 3.02
C TRP A 129 -3.78 9.83 1.57
N ARG A 130 -3.20 11.00 1.28
CA ARG A 130 -2.71 11.37 -0.05
C ARG A 130 -1.58 10.48 -0.59
N CYS A 131 -0.90 9.73 0.27
CA CYS A 131 0.17 8.81 -0.10
C CYS A 131 -0.37 7.51 -0.71
N VAL A 132 -1.63 7.17 -0.45
CA VAL A 132 -2.28 5.94 -0.96
C VAL A 132 -2.85 6.22 -2.35
N GLY A 133 -2.66 5.29 -3.29
CA GLY A 133 -3.03 5.46 -4.68
C GLY A 133 -3.50 4.20 -5.37
N ARG A 134 -4.05 4.38 -6.57
CA ARG A 134 -4.45 3.30 -7.45
C ARG A 134 -3.25 2.81 -8.24
N VAL A 135 -3.07 1.50 -8.29
CA VAL A 135 -2.06 0.81 -9.09
C VAL A 135 -2.76 0.16 -10.28
N GLU A 136 -2.19 0.32 -11.46
CA GLU A 136 -2.67 -0.29 -12.71
C GLU A 136 -1.52 -1.07 -13.34
N SER A 137 -1.82 -2.28 -13.82
CA SER A 137 -0.89 -3.12 -14.59
C SER A 137 -1.65 -3.90 -15.67
N PRO A 138 -0.98 -4.68 -16.54
CA PRO A 138 -1.64 -5.61 -17.45
C PRO A 138 -2.57 -6.61 -16.74
N LEU A 139 -2.33 -6.90 -15.46
CA LEU A 139 -3.10 -7.86 -14.67
C LEU A 139 -4.36 -7.27 -14.06
N GLY A 140 -4.49 -5.94 -14.04
CA GLY A 140 -5.68 -5.25 -13.56
C GLY A 140 -5.36 -4.07 -12.64
N ILE A 141 -6.21 -3.90 -11.63
CA ILE A 141 -6.17 -2.75 -10.72
C ILE A 141 -5.91 -3.24 -9.30
N ALA A 142 -5.00 -2.58 -8.62
CA ALA A 142 -4.64 -2.78 -7.23
C ALA A 142 -4.52 -1.43 -6.51
N SER A 143 -3.99 -1.47 -5.30
CA SER A 143 -3.71 -0.32 -4.44
C SER A 143 -2.24 -0.33 -4.04
N GLY A 144 -1.73 0.83 -3.63
CA GLY A 144 -0.38 0.94 -3.10
C GLY A 144 -0.14 2.25 -2.38
N VAL A 145 1.05 2.42 -1.82
CA VAL A 145 1.41 3.59 -1.02
C VAL A 145 2.82 4.09 -1.32
N MET A 146 3.01 5.41 -1.25
CA MET A 146 4.34 6.01 -1.29
C MET A 146 5.11 5.69 0.00
N ILE A 147 6.32 5.15 -0.16
CA ILE A 147 7.24 4.73 0.91
C ILE A 147 8.65 5.36 0.78
N GLY A 148 8.78 6.34 -0.12
CA GLY A 148 9.99 7.11 -0.37
C GLY A 148 9.75 8.19 -1.44
N PRO A 149 10.78 8.95 -1.84
CA PRO A 149 10.65 10.00 -2.85
C PRO A 149 10.06 9.51 -4.17
N ARG A 150 10.42 8.29 -4.60
CA ARG A 150 9.98 7.67 -5.85
C ARG A 150 9.66 6.19 -5.68
N HIS A 151 9.30 5.77 -4.48
CA HIS A 151 9.18 4.36 -4.11
C HIS A 151 7.74 4.04 -3.76
N LEU A 152 7.17 3.09 -4.49
CA LEU A 152 5.84 2.56 -4.28
C LEU A 152 5.92 1.20 -3.61
N LEU A 153 5.22 1.02 -2.51
CA LEU A 153 4.92 -0.29 -1.92
C LEU A 153 3.56 -0.78 -2.43
N THR A 154 3.51 -2.01 -2.94
CA THR A 154 2.30 -2.70 -3.45
C THR A 154 2.47 -4.22 -3.33
N CYS A 155 1.44 -5.00 -3.65
CA CYS A 155 1.52 -6.47 -3.67
C CYS A 155 2.36 -6.99 -4.85
N ALA A 156 2.92 -8.19 -4.72
CA ALA A 156 3.70 -8.84 -5.77
C ALA A 156 2.80 -9.43 -6.87
N HIS A 157 1.61 -9.92 -6.53
CA HIS A 157 0.71 -10.56 -7.49
C HIS A 157 0.09 -9.63 -8.53
N ILE A 158 0.24 -8.30 -8.40
CA ILE A 158 -0.14 -7.34 -9.46
C ILE A 158 0.96 -7.16 -10.52
N ILE A 159 2.16 -7.66 -10.26
CA ILE A 159 3.30 -7.56 -11.16
C ILE A 159 3.20 -8.65 -12.24
N ASP A 160 3.17 -8.22 -13.50
CA ASP A 160 3.22 -9.12 -14.66
C ASP A 160 4.67 -9.62 -14.86
N TRP A 161 5.04 -10.71 -14.20
CA TRP A 161 6.40 -11.26 -14.26
C TRP A 161 6.76 -11.78 -15.66
N LYS A 162 7.89 -11.33 -16.21
CA LYS A 162 8.40 -11.76 -17.52
C LYS A 162 9.75 -12.50 -17.41
N PRO A 163 10.16 -13.25 -18.45
CA PRO A 163 11.51 -13.80 -18.54
C PRO A 163 12.60 -12.72 -18.48
N ASN A 164 13.86 -13.15 -18.29
CA ASN A 164 15.05 -12.28 -18.36
C ASN A 164 15.04 -11.10 -17.37
N ASN A 165 14.49 -11.30 -16.17
CA ASN A 165 14.41 -10.29 -15.11
C ASN A 165 13.70 -9.00 -15.56
N GLN A 166 12.61 -9.18 -16.32
CA GLN A 166 11.70 -8.12 -16.74
C GLN A 166 10.33 -8.34 -16.11
N THR A 167 9.52 -7.28 -16.14
CA THR A 167 8.11 -7.27 -15.73
C THR A 167 7.32 -6.43 -16.73
N GLY A 168 6.00 -6.58 -16.77
CA GLY A 168 5.12 -5.67 -17.52
C GLY A 168 5.12 -4.26 -16.94
N TRP A 169 4.40 -3.35 -17.58
CA TRP A 169 4.28 -1.98 -17.11
C TRP A 169 3.49 -1.89 -15.80
N LEU A 170 3.78 -0.86 -15.01
CA LEU A 170 2.97 -0.50 -13.84
C LEU A 170 2.81 1.01 -13.78
N LYS A 171 1.60 1.47 -13.53
CA LYS A 171 1.25 2.87 -13.36
C LYS A 171 0.66 3.09 -11.98
N PHE A 172 1.12 4.14 -11.31
CA PHE A 172 0.63 4.53 -10.00
C PHE A 172 0.06 5.94 -10.04
N THR A 173 -1.13 6.10 -9.45
CA THR A 173 -1.83 7.37 -9.33
C THR A 173 -2.20 7.63 -7.87
N PRO A 174 -1.39 8.40 -7.11
CA PRO A 174 -1.71 8.74 -5.73
C PRO A 174 -2.98 9.58 -5.64
N MET A 175 -3.83 9.25 -4.67
CA MET A 175 -5.15 9.87 -4.46
C MET A 175 -6.00 9.97 -5.75
N TYR A 176 -6.01 8.89 -6.55
CA TYR A 176 -6.93 8.77 -7.68
C TYR A 176 -8.39 8.93 -7.21
N TYR A 177 -9.18 9.71 -7.95
CA TYR A 177 -10.60 9.87 -7.64
C TYR A 177 -11.45 10.13 -8.88
N ASN A 178 -12.15 9.12 -9.39
CA ASN A 178 -13.04 9.22 -10.57
C ASN A 178 -12.36 9.94 -11.76
N GLY A 179 -11.12 9.55 -12.09
CA GLY A 179 -10.32 10.16 -13.16
C GLY A 179 -9.49 11.36 -12.74
N SER A 180 -9.70 11.92 -11.55
CA SER A 180 -8.81 12.92 -10.97
C SER A 180 -7.48 12.29 -10.54
N ALA A 181 -6.38 12.97 -10.88
CA ALA A 181 -5.02 12.62 -10.49
C ALA A 181 -4.33 13.87 -9.92
N PRO A 182 -4.63 14.27 -8.67
CA PRO A 182 -4.20 15.56 -8.12
C PRO A 182 -2.68 15.74 -8.04
N TYR A 183 -1.92 14.65 -8.06
CA TYR A 183 -0.45 14.66 -8.07
C TYR A 183 0.15 14.05 -9.35
N GLY A 184 -0.68 13.93 -10.39
CA GLY A 184 -0.33 13.26 -11.65
C GLY A 184 -0.19 11.74 -11.49
N THR A 185 0.46 11.13 -12.48
CA THR A 185 0.74 9.70 -12.53
C THR A 185 2.25 9.46 -12.65
N ALA A 186 2.68 8.27 -12.24
CA ALA A 186 4.06 7.82 -12.43
C ALA A 186 4.11 6.36 -12.89
N TRP A 187 5.14 6.04 -13.65
CA TRP A 187 5.35 4.70 -14.22
C TRP A 187 6.50 4.02 -13.52
N GLY A 188 6.38 2.73 -13.25
CA GLY A 188 7.50 1.99 -12.69
C GLY A 188 8.65 1.82 -13.69
N ILE A 189 9.87 1.76 -13.18
CA ILE A 189 11.10 1.56 -13.97
C ILE A 189 11.97 0.42 -13.44
N GLN A 190 11.78 0.05 -12.17
CA GLN A 190 12.51 -1.02 -11.49
C GLN A 190 11.61 -1.63 -10.42
N THR A 191 11.54 -2.95 -10.37
CA THR A 191 10.82 -3.72 -9.34
C THR A 191 11.83 -4.45 -8.47
N TYR A 192 11.70 -4.32 -7.15
CA TYR A 192 12.42 -5.12 -6.17
C TYR A 192 11.46 -6.10 -5.51
N TYR A 193 11.90 -7.34 -5.35
CA TYR A 193 11.09 -8.40 -4.74
C TYR A 193 11.96 -9.40 -3.96
N LYS A 194 11.36 -10.10 -2.99
CA LYS A 194 11.96 -11.26 -2.34
C LYS A 194 11.52 -12.56 -3.00
N HIS A 195 10.22 -12.66 -3.32
CA HIS A 195 9.64 -13.77 -4.05
C HIS A 195 8.81 -13.27 -5.24
N LYS A 196 8.77 -14.04 -6.33
CA LYS A 196 7.84 -13.76 -7.43
C LYS A 196 6.54 -14.47 -7.14
N VAL A 197 5.52 -13.72 -6.73
CA VAL A 197 4.18 -14.25 -6.51
C VAL A 197 3.32 -13.96 -7.73
N ALA A 198 2.63 -14.99 -8.24
CA ALA A 198 1.72 -14.86 -9.37
C ALA A 198 0.32 -15.38 -8.99
N GLY A 199 -0.68 -14.50 -8.98
CA GLY A 199 -2.08 -14.89 -8.72
C GLY A 199 -2.70 -15.73 -9.87
N PRO A 200 -3.97 -16.16 -9.76
CA PRO A 200 -4.98 -15.73 -8.78
C PRO A 200 -5.04 -16.58 -7.51
N THR A 201 -4.35 -17.72 -7.46
CA THR A 201 -4.23 -18.57 -6.28
C THR A 201 -2.79 -18.52 -5.81
N ILE A 202 -2.57 -18.26 -4.53
CA ILE A 202 -1.23 -18.20 -3.94
C ILE A 202 -1.13 -19.16 -2.75
N ASP A 203 0.02 -19.78 -2.56
CA ASP A 203 0.30 -20.67 -1.43
C ASP A 203 0.77 -19.92 -0.17
N GLY A 204 0.97 -20.64 0.94
CA GLY A 204 1.35 -20.02 2.21
C GLY A 204 2.73 -19.36 2.23
N THR A 205 3.66 -19.77 1.36
CA THR A 205 4.95 -19.09 1.18
C THR A 205 4.74 -17.82 0.37
N GLU A 206 3.96 -17.89 -0.69
CA GLU A 206 3.64 -16.74 -1.52
C GLU A 206 2.94 -15.63 -0.73
N VAL A 207 2.03 -15.95 0.20
CA VAL A 207 1.41 -14.95 1.09
C VAL A 207 2.45 -14.20 1.94
N GLN A 208 3.51 -14.86 2.42
CA GLN A 208 4.56 -14.22 3.25
C GLN A 208 5.42 -13.21 2.48
N PHE A 209 5.43 -13.29 1.15
CA PHE A 209 6.29 -12.47 0.29
C PHE A 209 5.51 -11.69 -0.79
N ASP A 210 4.20 -11.57 -0.65
CA ASP A 210 3.33 -10.87 -1.59
C ASP A 210 3.39 -9.34 -1.42
N TYR A 211 4.61 -8.81 -1.46
CA TYR A 211 4.92 -7.39 -1.50
C TYR A 211 6.10 -7.13 -2.43
N VAL A 212 6.10 -5.95 -3.04
CA VAL A 212 7.21 -5.44 -3.85
C VAL A 212 7.40 -3.95 -3.61
N VAL A 213 8.63 -3.49 -3.86
CA VAL A 213 8.92 -2.05 -3.96
C VAL A 213 9.19 -1.73 -5.42
N VAL A 214 8.38 -0.84 -5.98
CA VAL A 214 8.53 -0.35 -7.35
C VAL A 214 9.12 1.05 -7.32
N VAL A 215 10.25 1.24 -8.00
CA VAL A 215 10.81 2.56 -8.26
C VAL A 215 10.05 3.17 -9.42
N LEU A 216 9.52 4.37 -9.20
CA LEU A 216 8.76 5.16 -10.16
C LEU A 216 9.69 6.04 -10.98
N ASP A 217 9.30 6.42 -12.21
CA ASP A 217 10.07 7.20 -13.17
C ASP A 217 10.38 8.63 -12.73
N ARG A 218 9.70 9.11 -11.69
CA ARG A 218 9.85 10.46 -11.13
C ARG A 218 9.56 10.48 -9.62
N PRO A 219 10.08 11.49 -8.89
CA PRO A 219 9.92 11.57 -7.45
C PRO A 219 8.59 12.22 -7.03
N ILE A 220 7.45 11.58 -7.34
CA ILE A 220 6.12 12.08 -6.95
C ILE A 220 5.93 12.14 -5.43
N GLY A 221 6.71 11.39 -4.66
CA GLY A 221 6.74 11.39 -3.19
C GLY A 221 7.07 12.75 -2.60
N ASN A 222 7.83 13.59 -3.32
CA ASN A 222 8.10 14.97 -2.89
C ASN A 222 6.82 15.83 -2.82
N SER A 223 5.81 15.49 -3.63
CA SER A 223 4.51 16.17 -3.62
C SER A 223 3.56 15.52 -2.63
N THR A 224 3.51 14.18 -2.56
CA THR A 224 2.55 13.47 -1.70
C THR A 224 2.99 13.34 -0.25
N GLY A 225 4.29 13.38 0.03
CA GLY A 225 4.82 12.74 1.22
C GLY A 225 4.90 11.22 1.05
N TRP A 226 5.44 10.55 2.06
CA TRP A 226 5.44 9.10 2.17
C TRP A 226 5.31 8.64 3.61
N LEU A 227 4.80 7.42 3.80
CA LEU A 227 4.84 6.75 5.10
C LEU A 227 6.24 6.20 5.34
N GLY A 228 6.62 6.04 6.60
CA GLY A 228 7.77 5.19 6.94
C GLY A 228 7.39 3.72 6.75
N SER A 229 8.37 2.83 6.64
CA SER A 229 8.17 1.40 6.82
C SER A 229 8.56 1.00 8.23
N LYS A 230 7.92 0.01 8.82
CA LYS A 230 8.31 -0.54 10.11
C LYS A 230 8.11 -2.05 10.12
N SER A 231 9.07 -2.79 10.66
CA SER A 231 8.98 -4.25 10.83
C SER A 231 7.76 -4.60 11.65
N TYR A 232 7.02 -5.64 11.25
CA TYR A 232 5.94 -6.17 12.07
C TYR A 232 6.52 -6.87 13.31
N SER A 233 5.74 -6.92 14.40
CA SER A 233 6.09 -7.68 15.60
C SER A 233 4.84 -8.36 16.15
N ASP A 234 4.96 -9.64 16.49
CA ASP A 234 3.90 -10.44 17.14
C ASP A 234 3.44 -9.85 18.49
N SER A 235 4.24 -8.97 19.10
CA SER A 235 3.80 -8.22 20.29
C SER A 235 2.58 -7.31 20.02
N TRP A 236 2.27 -7.05 18.74
CA TRP A 236 1.13 -6.27 18.29
C TRP A 236 -0.10 -7.11 17.95
N ASP A 237 0.00 -8.44 18.05
CA ASP A 237 -1.08 -9.35 17.68
C ASP A 237 -2.36 -9.06 18.48
N GLY A 238 -3.48 -9.04 17.76
CA GLY A 238 -4.80 -8.75 18.32
C GLY A 238 -5.02 -7.27 18.69
N GLN A 239 -4.03 -6.39 18.57
CA GLN A 239 -4.20 -4.97 18.84
C GLN A 239 -4.95 -4.28 17.69
N ALA A 240 -6.12 -3.73 17.98
CA ALA A 240 -6.95 -2.99 17.03
C ALA A 240 -6.39 -1.58 16.74
N SER A 241 -5.14 -1.49 16.27
CA SER A 241 -4.39 -0.23 16.11
C SER A 241 -4.17 0.17 14.64
N PHE A 242 -4.41 -0.75 13.71
CA PHE A 242 -4.02 -0.56 12.32
C PHE A 242 -5.13 0.07 11.47
N THR A 243 -4.69 0.74 10.42
CA THR A 243 -5.54 1.34 9.40
C THR A 243 -5.19 0.75 8.05
N HIS A 244 -6.21 0.51 7.22
CA HIS A 244 -6.07 0.10 5.84
C HIS A 244 -6.80 1.06 4.91
N ALA A 245 -6.23 1.29 3.73
CA ALA A 245 -6.87 2.01 2.64
C ALA A 245 -6.52 1.40 1.28
N GLY A 246 -7.48 1.44 0.36
CA GLY A 246 -7.33 0.89 -0.99
C GLY A 246 -8.55 1.16 -1.87
N TYR A 247 -8.55 0.59 -3.08
CA TYR A 247 -9.52 0.86 -4.14
C TYR A 247 -10.38 -0.37 -4.43
N PRO A 248 -11.47 -0.61 -3.69
CA PRO A 248 -12.30 -1.79 -3.87
C PRO A 248 -13.19 -1.73 -5.12
N ALA A 249 -13.33 -2.86 -5.81
CA ALA A 249 -14.20 -3.00 -6.96
C ALA A 249 -15.71 -2.98 -6.59
N ASP A 250 -16.13 -3.57 -5.47
CA ASP A 250 -17.57 -3.71 -5.13
C ASP A 250 -18.26 -2.40 -4.75
N LEU A 251 -17.56 -1.53 -4.02
CA LEU A 251 -18.10 -0.26 -3.55
C LEU A 251 -17.94 0.87 -4.55
N THR A 252 -16.84 0.85 -5.29
CA THR A 252 -16.42 2.03 -6.06
C THR A 252 -16.00 1.72 -7.48
N GLY A 253 -16.03 0.45 -7.91
CA GLY A 253 -15.49 0.04 -9.21
C GLY A 253 -14.01 0.37 -9.34
N THR A 254 -13.26 0.38 -8.22
CA THR A 254 -11.86 0.85 -8.11
C THR A 254 -11.64 2.33 -8.44
N GLN A 255 -12.72 3.14 -8.49
CA GLN A 255 -12.63 4.55 -8.88
C GLN A 255 -12.45 5.51 -7.72
N ARG A 256 -12.70 5.08 -6.48
CA ARG A 256 -12.57 5.91 -5.28
C ARG A 256 -11.96 5.07 -4.15
N PRO A 257 -11.10 5.63 -3.30
CA PRO A 257 -10.52 4.86 -2.23
C PRO A 257 -11.51 4.70 -1.06
N THR A 258 -11.39 3.58 -0.36
CA THR A 258 -12.01 3.35 0.93
C THR A 258 -10.97 3.17 2.01
N TYR A 259 -11.36 3.39 3.26
CA TYR A 259 -10.53 3.08 4.41
C TYR A 259 -11.33 2.38 5.51
N GLN A 260 -10.59 1.69 6.38
CA GLN A 260 -11.06 1.13 7.66
C GLN A 260 -9.95 1.32 8.71
N THR A 261 -10.35 1.64 9.93
CA THR A 261 -9.47 1.85 11.10
C THR A 261 -9.82 0.85 12.19
N GLY A 262 -8.92 0.64 13.15
CA GLY A 262 -9.16 -0.27 14.27
C GLY A 262 -9.07 -1.73 13.86
N ILE A 263 -8.17 -2.01 12.93
CA ILE A 263 -7.92 -3.34 12.42
C ILE A 263 -6.93 -4.01 13.38
N ALA A 264 -7.28 -5.20 13.83
CA ALA A 264 -6.34 -6.11 14.48
C ALA A 264 -5.63 -6.93 13.40
N LEU A 265 -4.32 -6.97 13.51
CA LEU A 265 -3.44 -7.87 12.77
C LEU A 265 -3.01 -9.00 13.71
N ASP A 266 -2.73 -10.16 13.12
CA ASP A 266 -2.36 -11.37 13.86
C ASP A 266 -1.33 -12.14 13.02
N GLY A 267 -0.06 -12.07 13.41
CA GLY A 267 1.04 -12.73 12.74
C GLY A 267 0.92 -14.25 12.84
N ASP A 268 1.26 -14.97 11.76
CA ASP A 268 1.37 -16.42 11.86
C ASP A 268 2.57 -16.80 12.74
N PHE A 269 2.28 -17.44 13.88
CA PHE A 269 3.26 -17.92 14.86
C PHE A 269 4.32 -18.85 14.27
N TRP A 270 4.01 -19.54 13.15
CA TRP A 270 4.94 -20.46 12.51
C TRP A 270 5.85 -19.78 11.47
N SER A 271 5.55 -18.53 11.12
CA SER A 271 6.32 -17.72 10.18
C SER A 271 7.33 -16.86 10.95
N ALA A 272 8.50 -16.60 10.39
CA ALA A 272 9.47 -15.70 11.01
C ALA A 272 9.04 -14.23 10.84
N ASP A 273 9.31 -13.38 11.83
CA ASP A 273 9.06 -11.92 11.78
C ASP A 273 9.75 -11.25 10.58
N ASP A 274 10.79 -11.87 10.02
CA ASP A 274 11.49 -11.39 8.82
C ASP A 274 10.54 -11.37 7.61
N ASN A 275 9.62 -12.33 7.47
CA ASN A 275 8.65 -12.40 6.38
C ASN A 275 7.38 -13.12 6.84
N GLN A 276 6.29 -12.38 7.00
CA GLN A 276 5.12 -12.92 7.70
C GLN A 276 3.84 -12.84 6.88
N SER A 277 3.09 -13.93 6.93
CA SER A 277 1.68 -13.95 6.63
C SER A 277 0.92 -13.46 7.85
N ILE A 278 0.19 -12.36 7.71
CA ILE A 278 -0.50 -11.69 8.80
C ILE A 278 -2.00 -11.83 8.57
N SER A 279 -2.69 -12.55 9.46
CA SER A 279 -4.14 -12.72 9.41
C SER A 279 -4.87 -11.47 9.90
N HIS A 280 -6.02 -11.17 9.31
CA HIS A 280 -6.89 -10.10 9.79
C HIS A 280 -8.34 -10.26 9.34
N GLN A 281 -9.23 -9.53 10.00
CA GLN A 281 -10.67 -9.50 9.73
C GLN A 281 -11.14 -8.12 9.21
N ALA A 282 -10.21 -7.29 8.73
CA ALA A 282 -10.58 -6.08 7.97
C ALA A 282 -11.44 -6.44 6.76
N ASP A 283 -12.40 -5.57 6.43
CA ASP A 283 -13.23 -5.70 5.25
C ASP A 283 -12.42 -5.35 4.00
N ILE A 284 -12.26 -6.32 3.11
CA ILE A 284 -11.46 -6.22 1.90
C ILE A 284 -12.27 -6.70 0.70
N TRP A 285 -11.97 -6.14 -0.46
CA TRP A 285 -12.46 -6.64 -1.74
C TRP A 285 -11.38 -6.53 -2.81
N PRO A 286 -11.38 -7.39 -3.85
CA PRO A 286 -10.55 -7.24 -5.03
C PRO A 286 -10.39 -5.78 -5.49
N GLY A 287 -9.14 -5.39 -5.77
CA GLY A 287 -8.70 -4.02 -6.00
C GLY A 287 -8.01 -3.36 -4.80
N GLN A 288 -8.27 -3.83 -3.58
CA GLN A 288 -7.56 -3.38 -2.37
C GLN A 288 -6.19 -4.07 -2.15
N SER A 289 -5.88 -5.13 -2.93
CA SER A 289 -4.56 -5.77 -2.95
C SER A 289 -3.43 -4.74 -3.06
N GLY A 290 -2.36 -4.93 -2.32
CA GLY A 290 -1.22 -4.00 -2.25
C GLY A 290 -1.46 -2.74 -1.41
N GLY A 291 -2.71 -2.45 -1.03
CA GLY A 291 -3.02 -1.35 -0.13
C GLY A 291 -2.36 -1.56 1.24
N PRO A 292 -1.82 -0.51 1.87
CA PRO A 292 -1.05 -0.66 3.09
C PRO A 292 -1.93 -0.98 4.30
N PHE A 293 -1.35 -1.69 5.25
CA PHE A 293 -1.70 -1.60 6.67
C PHE A 293 -0.67 -0.74 7.36
N TRP A 294 -1.11 0.31 8.06
CA TRP A 294 -0.22 1.18 8.81
C TRP A 294 -0.73 1.47 10.21
N GLY A 295 0.22 1.71 11.12
CA GLY A 295 -0.02 2.19 12.47
C GLY A 295 0.60 3.58 12.66
N TYR A 296 0.42 4.14 13.86
CA TYR A 296 1.05 5.40 14.25
C TYR A 296 1.99 5.18 15.43
N TRP A 297 3.19 5.74 15.35
CA TRP A 297 4.15 5.82 16.46
C TRP A 297 4.51 7.28 16.66
N ASN A 298 4.32 7.80 17.87
CA ASN A 298 4.55 9.23 18.17
C ASN A 298 3.83 10.19 17.18
N GLY A 299 2.66 9.78 16.69
CA GLY A 299 1.87 10.53 15.71
C GLY A 299 2.35 10.45 14.26
N ALA A 300 3.43 9.74 13.95
CA ALA A 300 3.92 9.50 12.60
C ALA A 300 3.42 8.15 12.04
N PRO A 301 3.04 8.06 10.75
CA PRO A 301 2.48 6.86 10.16
C PRO A 301 3.54 5.94 9.55
N PHE A 302 3.48 4.64 9.89
CA PHE A 302 4.38 3.62 9.37
C PHE A 302 3.62 2.43 8.80
N ALA A 303 3.86 2.11 7.54
CA ALA A 303 3.35 0.90 6.89
C ALA A 303 4.11 -0.33 7.38
N VAL A 304 3.37 -1.37 7.76
CA VAL A 304 3.92 -2.62 8.31
C VAL A 304 3.64 -3.82 7.41
N ALA A 305 2.61 -3.74 6.57
CA ALA A 305 2.20 -4.82 5.68
C ALA A 305 1.40 -4.27 4.49
N THR A 306 1.18 -5.11 3.48
CA THR A 306 0.25 -4.87 2.36
C THR A 306 -0.83 -5.93 2.30
N GLN A 307 -2.05 -5.54 1.91
CA GLN A 307 -3.12 -6.51 1.62
C GLN A 307 -2.68 -7.50 0.53
N SER A 308 -2.78 -8.80 0.82
CA SER A 308 -2.31 -9.86 -0.07
C SER A 308 -3.47 -10.74 -0.55
N ALA A 309 -4.04 -11.55 0.34
CA ALA A 309 -4.90 -12.66 -0.04
C ALA A 309 -6.08 -12.83 0.92
N HIS A 310 -6.88 -13.86 0.68
CA HIS A 310 -8.00 -14.25 1.51
C HIS A 310 -8.30 -15.73 1.35
N ASN A 311 -9.00 -16.30 2.32
CA ASN A 311 -9.55 -17.64 2.26
C ASN A 311 -11.02 -17.62 2.75
N PRO A 312 -11.69 -18.78 2.93
CA PRO A 312 -13.07 -18.82 3.41
C PRO A 312 -13.34 -18.19 4.79
N SER A 313 -12.33 -18.01 5.64
CA SER A 313 -12.50 -17.57 7.03
C SER A 313 -11.72 -16.32 7.42
N THR A 314 -10.71 -15.93 6.65
CA THR A 314 -9.85 -14.79 6.99
C THR A 314 -9.26 -14.10 5.76
N ASN A 315 -8.88 -12.84 5.92
CA ASN A 315 -8.02 -12.13 4.99
C ASN A 315 -6.56 -12.21 5.48
N PHE A 316 -5.63 -12.00 4.56
CA PHE A 316 -4.19 -12.01 4.80
C PHE A 316 -3.50 -10.76 4.26
N ALA A 317 -2.56 -10.26 5.03
CA ALA A 317 -1.59 -9.25 4.67
C ALA A 317 -0.18 -9.86 4.67
N SER A 318 0.73 -9.20 3.97
CA SER A 318 2.13 -9.62 3.82
C SER A 318 3.05 -8.51 4.34
N GLY A 319 3.96 -8.84 5.23
CA GLY A 319 4.84 -7.87 5.90
C GLY A 319 6.08 -8.50 6.51
N GLY A 320 6.64 -7.86 7.54
CA GLY A 320 7.85 -8.31 8.25
C GLY A 320 9.09 -7.46 7.99
N SER A 321 10.22 -7.82 8.58
CA SER A 321 11.47 -7.05 8.49
C SER A 321 12.06 -7.00 7.08
N ASP A 322 11.88 -8.04 6.26
CA ASP A 322 12.34 -8.08 4.87
C ASP A 322 11.67 -7.02 4.00
N LEU A 323 10.43 -6.63 4.33
CA LEU A 323 9.76 -5.50 3.67
C LEU A 323 10.56 -4.21 3.90
N VAL A 324 11.03 -3.97 5.13
CA VAL A 324 11.84 -2.78 5.46
C VAL A 324 13.20 -2.84 4.78
N GLY A 325 13.83 -4.01 4.73
CA GLY A 325 15.07 -4.23 3.99
C GLY A 325 14.91 -3.96 2.49
N LEU A 326 13.82 -4.42 1.90
CA LEU A 326 13.46 -4.19 0.50
C LEU A 326 13.30 -2.69 0.19
N VAL A 327 12.59 -1.97 1.06
CA VAL A 327 12.40 -0.51 0.95
C VAL A 327 13.74 0.21 1.07
N THR A 328 14.55 -0.14 2.06
CA THR A 328 15.86 0.46 2.30
C THR A 328 16.78 0.30 1.09
N LYS A 329 16.85 -0.91 0.51
CA LYS A 329 17.66 -1.17 -0.69
C LYS A 329 17.20 -0.32 -1.87
N ALA A 330 15.89 -0.30 -2.16
CA ALA A 330 15.35 0.46 -3.28
C ALA A 330 15.60 1.97 -3.12
N ARG A 331 15.52 2.50 -1.90
CA ARG A 331 15.82 3.91 -1.57
C ARG A 331 17.31 4.24 -1.71
N ASN A 332 18.20 3.33 -1.35
CA ASN A 332 19.64 3.53 -1.48
C ASN A 332 20.11 3.48 -2.94
N GLU A 333 19.55 2.57 -3.75
CA GLU A 333 19.93 2.43 -5.16
C GLU A 333 19.26 3.47 -6.06
N TYR A 334 18.09 3.97 -5.68
CA TYR A 334 17.33 4.98 -6.42
C TYR A 334 16.83 6.09 -5.48
N PRO A 335 17.70 7.00 -5.02
CA PRO A 335 17.32 8.08 -4.11
C PRO A 335 16.26 9.04 -4.68
#